data_AF-A0A2P6VRF3-F1
#
_entry.id   AF-A0A2P6VRF3-F1
#
_cell.length_a   1.000
_cell.length_b   1.000
_cell.length_c   1.000
_cell.angle_alpha   90.00
_cell.angle_beta   90.00
_cell.angle_gamma   90.00
#
_symmetry.space_group_name_H-M   'P 1'
#
loop_
_entity.id
_entity.type
_entity.pdbx_description
1 polymer ?
#
loop_
_entity_poly.entity_id
_entity_poly.type
_entity_poly.pdbx_seq_one_letter_code
_entity_poly.pdbx_strand_id
1 'polypeptide(L)'
;MGRWPVALAGRETGGRGLEVAPPRPNAGVLVLDEAHQALAALPGGVLGQVEGPLHYLDLGGVQAPSLAAFGGVTLLTGVTKLYACHSGLTSLAGLERLASIRWLYLDRNALSAQELLRLPEVLPAGVRLEALDVSGNPGCTPEVEAALQSSGLLRHAEYFNGARLRRL
;
A
#
# COMPACT_ATOMS: atom_id res chain seq x y z
N MET A 1 -16.72 14.71 -1.11
CA MET A 1 -17.65 14.01 -2.00
C MET A 1 -16.88 13.53 -3.21
N GLY A 2 -16.28 12.33 -3.12
CA GLY A 2 -15.70 11.67 -4.29
C GLY A 2 -16.85 11.22 -5.18
N ARG A 3 -17.12 11.94 -6.26
CA ARG A 3 -18.13 11.51 -7.23
C ARG A 3 -17.47 10.41 -8.06
N TRP A 4 -17.90 9.16 -7.85
CA TRP A 4 -17.61 8.09 -8.80
C TRP A 4 -17.89 8.63 -10.20
N PRO A 5 -16.98 8.48 -11.19
CA PRO A 5 -17.18 9.08 -12.49
C PRO A 5 -18.50 8.58 -13.09
N VAL A 6 -19.54 9.41 -13.03
CA VAL A 6 -20.88 9.11 -13.55
C VAL A 6 -20.84 8.94 -15.08
N ALA A 7 -19.74 9.34 -15.72
CA ALA A 7 -19.58 9.45 -17.17
C ALA A 7 -18.84 8.28 -17.86
N LEU A 8 -18.89 7.05 -17.32
CA LEU A 8 -18.43 5.86 -18.07
C LEU A 8 -19.51 4.79 -18.24
N ALA A 9 -20.71 5.03 -17.70
CA ALA A 9 -21.90 4.24 -17.98
C ALA A 9 -22.66 4.85 -19.16
N GLY A 10 -22.19 4.57 -20.37
CA GLY A 10 -23.04 4.61 -21.57
C GLY A 10 -23.05 5.91 -22.37
N ARG A 11 -22.68 5.72 -23.63
CA ARG A 11 -22.76 6.60 -24.81
C ARG A 11 -21.56 7.53 -24.97
N GLU A 12 -20.81 7.27 -26.05
CA GLU A 12 -19.79 8.11 -26.69
C GLU A 12 -18.32 7.68 -26.62
N THR A 13 -17.98 6.52 -26.05
CA THR A 13 -16.69 5.88 -26.35
C THR A 13 -16.92 4.44 -26.76
N GLY A 14 -16.33 4.04 -27.90
CA GLY A 14 -16.40 2.68 -28.40
C GLY A 14 -15.85 1.68 -27.38
N GLY A 15 -16.76 1.07 -26.61
CA GLY A 15 -16.64 -0.31 -26.16
C GLY A 15 -15.74 -0.66 -24.99
N ARG A 16 -15.31 0.27 -24.12
CA ARG A 16 -14.73 -0.08 -22.80
C ARG A 16 -15.10 0.94 -21.71
N GLY A 17 -16.34 0.88 -21.24
CA GLY A 17 -16.69 1.48 -19.95
C GLY A 17 -16.00 0.72 -18.81
N LEU A 18 -15.68 1.39 -17.70
CA LEU A 18 -15.29 0.71 -16.47
C LEU A 18 -16.51 -0.09 -15.96
N GLU A 19 -16.55 -1.39 -16.23
CA GLU A 19 -17.64 -2.29 -15.77
C GLU A 19 -17.62 -2.56 -14.26
N VAL A 20 -16.58 -2.09 -13.57
CA VAL A 20 -16.37 -2.37 -12.13
C VAL A 20 -16.97 -1.25 -11.30
N ALA A 21 -17.85 -1.62 -10.37
CA ALA A 21 -18.43 -0.70 -9.38
C ALA A 21 -17.36 -0.16 -8.41
N PRO A 22 -17.58 0.99 -7.73
CA PRO A 22 -16.69 1.43 -6.68
C PRO A 22 -16.53 0.33 -5.63
N PRO A 23 -15.29 -0.05 -5.30
CA PRO A 23 -15.07 -1.04 -4.26
C PRO A 23 -15.51 -0.43 -2.93
N ARG A 24 -16.35 -1.15 -2.20
CA ARG A 24 -16.89 -0.70 -0.92
C ARG A 24 -16.20 -1.46 0.21
N PRO A 25 -15.67 -0.77 1.22
CA PRO A 25 -15.05 -1.44 2.35
C PRO A 25 -16.12 -2.20 3.14
N ASN A 26 -15.84 -3.46 3.43
CA ASN A 26 -16.67 -4.28 4.30
C ASN A 26 -16.12 -4.21 5.72
N ALA A 27 -16.85 -3.57 6.65
CA ALA A 27 -16.41 -3.34 8.02
C ALA A 27 -15.00 -2.68 8.16
N GLY A 28 -14.59 -1.90 7.16
CA GLY A 28 -13.26 -1.26 7.10
C GLY A 28 -12.14 -2.12 6.53
N VAL A 29 -12.50 -3.20 5.84
CA VAL A 29 -11.63 -4.04 5.01
C VAL A 29 -11.89 -3.68 3.54
N LEU A 30 -10.86 -3.30 2.81
CA LEU A 30 -10.92 -3.09 1.37
C LEU A 30 -9.88 -3.98 0.69
N VAL A 31 -10.32 -4.75 -0.30
CA VAL A 31 -9.47 -5.60 -1.13
C VAL A 31 -9.64 -5.14 -2.57
N LEU A 32 -8.54 -4.76 -3.19
CA LEU A 32 -8.44 -4.48 -4.61
C LEU A 32 -7.62 -5.59 -5.24
N ASP A 33 -8.17 -6.20 -6.27
CA ASP A 33 -7.55 -7.25 -7.07
C ASP A 33 -7.28 -6.75 -8.50
N GLU A 34 -6.80 -7.63 -9.37
CA GLU A 34 -6.52 -7.33 -10.78
C GLU A 34 -7.72 -6.75 -11.55
N ALA A 35 -8.96 -7.09 -11.19
CA ALA A 35 -10.15 -6.51 -11.82
C ALA A 35 -10.26 -5.00 -11.52
N HIS A 36 -9.68 -4.54 -10.42
CA HIS A 36 -9.63 -3.15 -10.00
C HIS A 36 -8.43 -2.39 -10.59
N GLN A 37 -7.58 -3.02 -11.42
CA GLN A 37 -6.41 -2.38 -12.04
C GLN A 37 -6.76 -1.10 -12.80
N ALA A 38 -7.85 -1.13 -13.55
CA ALA A 38 -8.30 0.02 -14.33
C ALA A 38 -8.75 1.19 -13.44
N LEU A 39 -9.12 0.92 -12.18
CA LEU A 39 -9.56 1.92 -11.21
C LEU A 39 -8.38 2.68 -10.59
N ALA A 40 -7.21 2.07 -10.50
CA ALA A 40 -6.00 2.75 -10.03
C ALA A 40 -5.61 3.94 -10.92
N ALA A 41 -5.98 3.90 -12.21
CA ALA A 41 -5.75 4.99 -13.17
C ALA A 41 -6.78 6.13 -13.09
N LEU A 42 -7.75 6.07 -12.17
CA LEU A 42 -8.77 7.12 -12.04
C LEU A 42 -8.16 8.45 -11.56
N PRO A 43 -8.70 9.60 -12.04
CA PRO A 43 -8.31 10.91 -11.51
C PRO A 43 -8.58 10.98 -10.00
N GLY A 44 -7.53 11.23 -9.21
CA GLY A 44 -7.62 11.24 -7.74
C GLY A 44 -7.59 9.86 -7.08
N GLY A 45 -7.40 8.78 -7.86
CA GLY A 45 -7.22 7.42 -7.42
C GLY A 45 -8.49 6.73 -6.89
N VAL A 46 -8.49 5.40 -6.91
CA VAL A 46 -9.63 4.56 -6.46
C VAL A 46 -9.99 4.79 -4.99
N LEU A 47 -9.00 5.02 -4.11
CA LEU A 47 -9.24 5.28 -2.70
C LEU A 47 -9.87 6.65 -2.46
N GLY A 48 -9.74 7.60 -3.39
CA GLY A 48 -10.46 8.88 -3.31
C GLY A 48 -11.99 8.74 -3.44
N GLN A 49 -12.45 7.58 -3.93
CA GLN A 49 -13.88 7.27 -4.11
C GLN A 49 -14.43 6.39 -2.99
N VAL A 50 -13.56 5.90 -2.11
CA VAL A 50 -13.95 5.06 -0.98
C VAL A 50 -14.37 5.96 0.17
N GLU A 51 -15.49 5.62 0.79
CA GLU A 51 -15.98 6.31 1.99
C GLU A 51 -16.03 5.33 3.16
N GLY A 52 -15.81 5.87 4.36
CA GLY A 52 -15.81 5.11 5.61
C GLY A 52 -14.40 4.82 6.14
N PRO A 53 -14.30 4.36 7.41
CA PRO A 53 -13.03 4.06 8.02
C PRO A 53 -12.41 2.81 7.39
N LEU A 54 -11.10 2.84 7.18
CA LEU A 54 -10.34 1.71 6.66
C LEU A 54 -9.26 1.32 7.66
N HIS A 55 -9.23 0.06 8.05
CA HIS A 55 -8.21 -0.48 8.95
C HIS A 55 -7.38 -1.59 8.30
N TYR A 56 -7.92 -2.25 7.26
CA TYR A 56 -7.26 -3.25 6.44
C TYR A 56 -7.38 -2.86 4.97
N LEU A 57 -6.24 -2.77 4.30
CA LEU A 57 -6.14 -2.49 2.87
C LEU A 57 -5.29 -3.57 2.20
N ASP A 58 -5.85 -4.21 1.19
CA ASP A 58 -5.16 -5.13 0.30
C ASP A 58 -5.22 -4.59 -1.12
N LEU A 59 -4.04 -4.39 -1.69
CA LEU A 59 -3.77 -3.91 -3.05
C LEU A 59 -3.02 -4.97 -3.85
N GLY A 60 -2.93 -6.21 -3.33
CA GLY A 60 -2.16 -7.29 -3.91
C GLY A 60 -2.47 -7.48 -5.39
N GLY A 61 -1.43 -7.43 -6.22
CA GLY A 61 -1.55 -7.61 -7.67
C GLY A 61 -1.98 -6.36 -8.45
N VAL A 62 -2.41 -5.28 -7.80
CA VAL A 62 -2.73 -4.01 -8.50
C VAL A 62 -1.46 -3.21 -8.76
N GLN A 63 -1.09 -3.12 -10.04
CA GLN A 63 0.10 -2.42 -10.50
C GLN A 63 -0.03 -0.90 -10.34
N ALA A 64 0.86 -0.33 -9.54
CA ALA A 64 1.00 1.10 -9.38
C ALA A 64 2.46 1.46 -9.06
N PRO A 65 2.95 2.66 -9.46
CA PRO A 65 4.32 3.06 -9.14
C PRO A 65 4.51 3.36 -7.65
N SER A 66 3.45 3.75 -6.94
CA SER A 66 3.48 4.12 -5.52
C SER A 66 2.08 4.09 -4.89
N LEU A 67 2.00 4.10 -3.55
CA LEU A 67 0.73 4.15 -2.83
C LEU A 67 -0.03 5.47 -3.10
N ALA A 68 0.69 6.56 -3.36
CA ALA A 68 0.10 7.85 -3.71
C ALA A 68 -0.77 7.80 -4.99
N ALA A 69 -0.48 6.89 -5.93
CA ALA A 69 -1.27 6.72 -7.15
C ALA A 69 -2.71 6.26 -6.87
N PHE A 70 -2.93 5.55 -5.76
CA PHE A 70 -4.26 5.09 -5.36
C PHE A 70 -5.14 6.19 -4.74
N GLY A 71 -4.58 7.34 -4.40
CA GLY A 71 -5.32 8.48 -3.83
C GLY A 71 -5.76 8.28 -2.38
N GLY A 72 -6.86 8.93 -1.97
CA GLY A 72 -7.51 8.67 -0.67
C GLY A 72 -6.68 8.99 0.58
N VAL A 73 -6.00 10.15 0.60
CA VAL A 73 -5.07 10.59 1.66
C VAL A 73 -5.62 10.38 3.07
N THR A 74 -6.89 10.72 3.30
CA THR A 74 -7.55 10.66 4.62
C THR A 74 -7.92 9.25 5.08
N LEU A 75 -8.00 8.29 4.16
CA LEU A 75 -8.33 6.91 4.51
C LEU A 75 -7.11 6.17 5.04
N LEU A 76 -5.93 6.48 4.49
CA LEU A 76 -4.68 5.81 4.80
C LEU A 76 -4.24 6.03 6.26
N THR A 77 -4.70 7.10 6.92
CA THR A 77 -4.35 7.39 8.33
C THR A 77 -4.90 6.37 9.32
N GLY A 78 -6.02 5.71 8.97
CA GLY A 78 -6.65 4.67 9.80
C GLY A 78 -6.13 3.25 9.54
N VAL A 79 -5.35 3.05 8.48
CA VAL A 79 -4.92 1.72 8.06
C VAL A 79 -3.90 1.15 9.04
N THR A 80 -4.25 -0.01 9.61
CA THR A 80 -3.38 -0.77 10.54
C THR A 80 -2.68 -1.92 9.85
N LYS A 81 -3.27 -2.45 8.77
CA LYS A 81 -2.77 -3.56 7.96
C LYS A 81 -2.79 -3.17 6.49
N LEU A 82 -1.62 -3.19 5.84
CA LEU A 82 -1.46 -2.96 4.41
C LEU A 82 -0.79 -4.16 3.75
N TYR A 83 -1.47 -4.75 2.78
CA TYR A 83 -0.91 -5.67 1.81
C TYR A 83 -0.79 -4.94 0.48
N ALA A 84 0.42 -4.70 0.02
CA ALA A 84 0.70 -4.20 -1.32
C ALA A 84 1.75 -5.11 -1.97
N CYS A 85 1.59 -6.41 -1.80
CA CYS A 85 2.46 -7.41 -2.38
C CYS A 85 2.26 -7.46 -3.91
N HIS A 86 3.33 -7.73 -4.65
CA HIS A 86 3.25 -7.89 -6.11
C HIS A 86 2.52 -6.75 -6.86
N SER A 87 2.65 -5.51 -6.36
CA SER A 87 1.92 -4.34 -6.86
C SER A 87 2.78 -3.45 -7.78
N GLY A 88 3.97 -3.92 -8.17
CA GLY A 88 4.88 -3.17 -9.05
C GLY A 88 5.41 -1.87 -8.46
N LEU A 89 5.37 -1.69 -7.13
CA LEU A 89 5.78 -0.45 -6.48
C LEU A 89 7.27 -0.19 -6.74
N THR A 90 7.58 1.00 -7.22
CA THR A 90 8.96 1.48 -7.44
C THR A 90 9.33 2.61 -6.48
N SER A 91 8.35 3.16 -5.75
CA SER A 91 8.56 4.20 -4.74
C SER A 91 7.68 4.03 -3.51
N LEU A 92 8.19 4.49 -2.36
CA LEU A 92 7.47 4.55 -1.09
C LEU A 92 6.51 5.75 -0.95
N ALA A 93 6.31 6.55 -2.00
CA ALA A 93 5.42 7.71 -1.93
C ALA A 93 3.99 7.30 -1.52
N GLY A 94 3.42 8.01 -0.54
CA GLY A 94 2.12 7.76 0.07
C GLY A 94 2.18 6.98 1.38
N LEU A 95 3.30 6.31 1.72
CA LEU A 95 3.46 5.63 3.00
C LEU A 95 3.56 6.60 4.18
N GLU A 96 3.95 7.87 3.94
CA GLU A 96 3.98 8.92 4.96
C GLU A 96 2.60 9.25 5.57
N ARG A 97 1.54 8.68 5.00
CA ARG A 97 0.14 8.86 5.45
C ARG A 97 -0.30 7.76 6.42
N LEU A 98 0.47 6.69 6.53
CA LEU A 98 0.14 5.48 7.30
C LEU A 98 0.45 5.66 8.80
N ALA A 99 -0.27 6.56 9.47
CA ALA A 99 -0.01 6.92 10.87
C ALA A 99 -0.28 5.80 11.88
N SER A 100 -1.17 4.85 11.53
CA SER A 100 -1.63 3.78 12.44
C SER A 100 -1.11 2.39 12.06
N ILE A 101 -0.16 2.30 11.12
CA ILE A 101 0.26 1.02 10.55
C ILE A 101 1.00 0.15 11.56
N ARG A 102 0.67 -1.14 11.56
CA ARG A 102 1.28 -2.18 12.39
C ARG A 102 1.80 -3.34 11.54
N TRP A 103 1.11 -3.69 10.46
CA TRP A 103 1.56 -4.71 9.53
C TRP A 103 1.69 -4.14 8.12
N LEU A 104 2.89 -4.20 7.56
CA LEU A 104 3.22 -3.64 6.26
C LEU A 104 3.89 -4.70 5.38
N TYR A 105 3.19 -5.14 4.34
CA TYR A 105 3.69 -6.12 3.38
C TYR A 105 3.88 -5.45 2.02
N LEU A 106 5.14 -5.29 1.62
CA LEU A 106 5.61 -4.71 0.37
C LEU A 106 6.43 -5.73 -0.44
N ASP A 107 6.28 -7.02 -0.15
CA ASP A 107 7.06 -8.07 -0.80
C ASP A 107 6.77 -8.16 -2.31
N ARG A 108 7.79 -8.59 -3.05
CA ARG A 108 7.73 -8.83 -4.50
C ARG A 108 7.32 -7.60 -5.32
N ASN A 109 7.78 -6.42 -4.93
CA ASN A 109 7.67 -5.19 -5.71
C ASN A 109 9.00 -4.89 -6.45
N ALA A 110 9.13 -3.69 -7.00
CA ALA A 110 10.30 -3.21 -7.72
C ALA A 110 11.06 -2.11 -6.94
N LEU A 111 11.00 -2.14 -5.60
CA LEU A 111 11.66 -1.16 -4.75
C LEU A 111 13.18 -1.34 -4.80
N SER A 112 13.89 -0.24 -5.03
CA SER A 112 15.35 -0.20 -5.01
C SER A 112 15.89 -0.17 -3.58
N ALA A 113 17.18 -0.46 -3.41
CA ALA A 113 17.84 -0.38 -2.10
C ALA A 113 17.71 1.02 -1.49
N GLN A 114 17.82 2.06 -2.34
CA GLN A 114 17.65 3.45 -1.93
C GLN A 114 16.24 3.73 -1.39
N GLU A 115 15.19 3.23 -2.04
CA GLU A 115 13.83 3.40 -1.54
C GLU A 115 13.62 2.66 -0.23
N LEU A 116 14.07 1.40 -0.13
CA LEU A 116 13.94 0.62 1.09
C LEU A 116 14.65 1.31 2.27
N LEU A 117 15.86 1.80 2.10
CA LEU A 117 16.61 2.48 3.17
C LEU A 117 15.93 3.77 3.68
N ARG A 118 15.05 4.38 2.89
CA ARG A 118 14.26 5.56 3.29
C ARG A 118 13.03 5.21 4.12
N LEU A 119 12.66 3.93 4.20
CA LEU A 119 11.43 3.48 4.87
C LEU A 119 11.32 3.96 6.34
N PRO A 120 12.39 3.98 7.17
CA PRO A 120 12.35 4.54 8.53
C PRO A 120 12.07 6.05 8.59
N GLU A 121 12.42 6.80 7.53
CA GLU A 121 12.21 8.26 7.45
C GLU A 121 10.86 8.62 6.82
N VAL A 122 10.38 7.78 5.89
CA VAL A 122 9.10 7.98 5.20
C VAL A 122 7.92 7.69 6.11
N LEU A 123 8.01 6.65 6.95
CA LEU A 123 6.92 6.33 7.86
C LEU A 123 6.78 7.40 8.96
N PRO A 124 5.54 7.74 9.38
CA PRO A 124 5.33 8.70 10.44
C PRO A 124 6.06 8.36 11.74
N ALA A 125 6.58 9.40 12.40
CA ALA A 125 7.20 9.24 13.71
C ALA A 125 6.22 8.61 14.70
N GLY A 126 6.66 7.57 15.41
CA GLY A 126 5.85 6.86 16.40
C GLY A 126 5.13 5.61 15.87
N VAL A 127 5.22 5.32 14.57
CA VAL A 127 4.77 4.02 14.03
C VAL A 127 5.49 2.88 14.74
N ARG A 128 4.72 1.87 15.14
CA ARG A 128 5.21 0.66 15.78
C ARG A 128 4.81 -0.54 14.92
N LEU A 129 5.69 -0.89 13.99
CA LEU A 129 5.50 -2.09 13.18
C LEU A 129 5.62 -3.34 14.05
N GLU A 130 4.71 -4.26 13.84
CA GLU A 130 4.75 -5.65 14.31
C GLU A 130 5.25 -6.58 13.23
N ALA A 131 4.97 -6.27 11.97
CA ALA A 131 5.51 -6.99 10.84
C ALA A 131 5.87 -6.05 9.69
N LEU A 132 7.04 -6.30 9.10
CA LEU A 132 7.46 -5.71 7.84
C LEU A 132 7.92 -6.83 6.90
N ASP A 133 7.39 -6.86 5.68
CA ASP A 133 7.93 -7.72 4.63
C ASP A 133 8.29 -6.87 3.41
N VAL A 134 9.55 -6.90 3.03
CA VAL A 134 10.09 -6.26 1.81
C VAL A 134 10.81 -7.30 0.95
N SER A 135 10.67 -8.58 1.25
CA SER A 135 11.35 -9.67 0.54
C SER A 135 10.97 -9.71 -0.94
N GLY A 136 11.87 -10.21 -1.78
CA GLY A 136 11.63 -10.30 -3.22
C GLY A 136 11.59 -8.95 -3.97
N ASN A 137 11.89 -7.83 -3.30
CA ASN A 137 12.25 -6.59 -3.98
C ASN A 137 13.70 -6.66 -4.48
N PRO A 138 14.02 -6.08 -5.65
CA PRO A 138 15.39 -6.09 -6.18
C PRO A 138 16.37 -5.34 -5.26
N GLY A 139 15.88 -4.37 -4.48
CA GLY A 139 16.65 -3.64 -3.49
C GLY A 139 16.87 -4.38 -2.16
N CYS A 140 16.20 -5.52 -1.94
CA CYS A 140 16.27 -6.27 -0.69
C CYS A 140 17.55 -7.11 -0.65
N THR A 141 18.69 -6.45 -0.45
CA THR A 141 19.97 -7.12 -0.25
C THR A 141 20.22 -7.35 1.25
N PRO A 142 21.12 -8.28 1.63
CA PRO A 142 21.47 -8.51 3.03
C PRO A 142 21.93 -7.25 3.77
N GLU A 143 22.62 -6.33 3.09
CA GLU A 143 23.08 -5.05 3.65
C GLU A 143 21.89 -4.14 3.98
N VAL A 144 20.90 -4.07 3.09
CA VAL A 144 19.66 -3.30 3.31
C VAL A 144 18.84 -3.94 4.44
N GLU A 145 18.74 -5.26 4.49
CA GLU A 145 18.08 -5.96 5.59
C GLU A 145 18.75 -5.69 6.94
N ALA A 146 20.08 -5.72 6.99
CA ALA A 146 20.85 -5.40 8.19
C ALA A 146 20.68 -3.93 8.62
N ALA A 147 20.65 -2.99 7.66
CA ALA A 147 20.33 -1.59 7.93
C ALA A 147 18.88 -1.43 8.43
N LEU A 148 17.95 -2.18 7.83
CA LEU A 148 16.59 -2.51 8.25
C LEU A 148 16.48 -2.72 9.77
N GLN A 149 17.14 -3.78 10.19
CA GLN A 149 17.12 -4.28 11.57
C GLN A 149 17.86 -3.37 12.54
N SER A 150 18.92 -2.70 12.07
CA SER A 150 19.66 -1.72 12.86
C SER A 150 18.91 -0.39 12.97
N SER A 151 17.96 -0.12 12.07
CA SER A 151 17.10 1.04 12.16
C SER A 151 16.10 0.87 13.31
N GLY A 152 15.82 1.95 14.04
CA GLY A 152 14.86 1.93 15.14
C GLY A 152 13.43 1.54 14.73
N LEU A 153 13.16 1.41 13.42
CA LEU A 153 11.88 1.01 12.85
C LEU A 153 11.43 -0.38 13.31
N LEU A 154 12.35 -1.36 13.30
CA LEU A 154 12.04 -2.76 13.63
C LEU A 154 12.17 -3.07 15.13
N ARG A 155 12.39 -2.05 15.97
CA ARG A 155 12.56 -2.19 17.43
C ARG A 155 11.42 -2.95 18.11
N HIS A 156 10.19 -2.78 17.62
CA HIS A 156 8.99 -3.43 18.16
C HIS A 156 8.42 -4.51 17.23
N ALA A 157 9.09 -4.75 16.09
CA ALA A 157 8.63 -5.73 15.12
C ALA A 157 8.88 -7.15 15.64
N GLU A 158 7.89 -8.01 15.46
CA GLU A 158 7.98 -9.43 15.77
C GLU A 158 8.41 -10.24 14.54
N TYR A 159 8.06 -9.75 13.35
CA TYR A 159 8.33 -10.40 12.08
C TYR A 159 9.00 -9.45 11.10
N PHE A 160 10.02 -9.95 10.42
CA PHE A 160 10.69 -9.27 9.31
C PHE A 160 10.98 -10.26 8.19
N ASN A 161 10.53 -9.97 6.96
CA ASN A 161 10.70 -10.83 5.78
C ASN A 161 10.32 -12.29 6.04
N GLY A 162 9.17 -12.50 6.71
CA GLY A 162 8.67 -13.83 7.10
C GLY A 162 9.41 -14.51 8.26
N ALA A 163 10.55 -13.99 8.69
CA ALA A 163 11.29 -14.51 9.84
C ALA A 163 10.85 -13.84 11.14
N ARG A 164 10.76 -14.63 12.22
CA ARG A 164 10.51 -14.08 13.56
C ARG A 164 11.79 -13.45 14.09
N LEU A 165 11.74 -12.16 14.40
CA LEU A 165 12.83 -11.46 15.07
C LEU A 165 12.94 -12.00 16.50
N ARG A 166 14.05 -12.67 16.81
CA ARG A 166 14.31 -13.16 18.17
C ARG A 166 14.65 -11.95 19.04
N ARG A 167 13.79 -11.62 20.00
CA ARG A 167 14.12 -10.63 21.03
C ARG A 167 15.19 -11.25 21.94
N LEU A 168 16.30 -10.55 22.15
CA LEU A 168 17.22 -10.79 23.26
C LEU A 168 16.67 -10.11 24.52
#